data_AF-A0A8T2J347-F1
#
_entry.id   AF-A0A8T2J347-F1
#
_cell.length_a   1.000
_cell.length_b   1.000
_cell.length_c   1.000
_cell.angle_alpha   90.00
_cell.angle_beta   90.00
_cell.angle_gamma   90.00
#
_symmetry.space_group_name_H-M   'P 1'
#
loop_
_entity.id
_entity.type
_entity.pdbx_description
1 polymer ?
#
loop_
_entity_poly.entity_id
_entity_poly.type
_entity_poly.pdbx_seq_one_letter_code
_entity_poly.pdbx_strand_id
1 'polypeptide(L)'
;MELDRDSGVFCLIDSYKMPVYGFGTYAPEKFPKNLAKEGTKVAIEVGYRHIDCAYIYDRELPSTFHPPERVRLALEKSLKDLQLDYMDLFHSFTFRVECHIYLNQSKLLEFCKSKDIVLVGYNQNSPVLLEDPILNSIAKKLHRTPAQVAMRYLLNRGVIVLAKSFTPARIKENIQVFDFHLSDDDMKVLDGLNKNLRYFSIDRLKDHPNFPFHDEY
;
A
#
# COMPACT_ATOMS: atom_id res chain seq x y z
N MET A 1 -3.27 14.24 15.49
CA MET A 1 -4.52 14.11 14.72
C MET A 1 -4.97 12.67 14.88
N GLU A 2 -6.11 12.41 15.53
CA GLU A 2 -6.61 11.05 15.69
C GLU A 2 -7.00 10.51 14.30
N LEU A 3 -6.33 9.45 13.87
CA LEU A 3 -6.68 8.71 12.66
C LEU A 3 -7.86 7.81 13.01
N ASP A 4 -9.08 8.31 12.81
CA ASP A 4 -10.30 7.51 12.85
C ASP A 4 -10.74 7.10 11.44
N ARG A 5 -11.71 6.18 11.39
CA ARG A 5 -12.20 5.55 10.15
C ARG A 5 -12.89 6.52 9.19
N ASP A 6 -13.51 7.58 9.71
CA ASP A 6 -14.30 8.55 8.94
C ASP A 6 -13.49 9.82 8.62
N SER A 7 -12.44 10.12 9.40
CA SER A 7 -11.56 11.28 9.26
C SER A 7 -10.20 10.98 8.62
N GLY A 8 -9.87 9.69 8.39
CA GLY A 8 -8.62 9.23 7.80
C GLY A 8 -8.44 9.60 6.33
N VAL A 9 -8.27 10.89 6.04
CA VAL A 9 -7.91 11.42 4.72
C VAL A 9 -6.63 12.24 4.79
N PHE A 10 -5.74 12.06 3.81
CA PHE A 10 -4.66 12.99 3.54
C PHE A 10 -5.13 14.05 2.54
N CYS A 11 -4.78 15.31 2.80
CA CYS A 11 -4.85 16.34 1.78
C CYS A 11 -3.59 16.27 0.91
N LEU A 12 -3.79 16.11 -0.39
CA LEU A 12 -2.73 16.18 -1.40
C LEU A 12 -2.36 17.64 -1.68
N ILE A 13 -1.20 17.85 -2.30
CA ILE A 13 -0.65 19.19 -2.61
C ILE A 13 -1.58 20.04 -3.49
N ASP A 14 -2.43 19.40 -4.28
CA ASP A 14 -3.43 19.99 -5.17
C ASP A 14 -4.83 20.09 -4.52
N SER A 15 -4.91 19.97 -3.19
CA SER A 15 -6.13 20.06 -2.37
C SER A 15 -7.13 18.91 -2.50
N TYR A 16 -6.85 17.90 -3.32
CA TYR A 16 -7.65 16.67 -3.32
C TYR A 16 -7.42 15.87 -2.03
N LYS A 17 -8.41 15.06 -1.66
CA LYS A 17 -8.36 14.23 -0.44
C LYS A 17 -8.24 12.76 -0.81
N MET A 18 -7.29 12.07 -0.18
CA MET A 18 -7.02 10.65 -0.41
C MET A 18 -7.22 9.87 0.89
N PRO A 19 -8.09 8.84 0.91
CA PRO A 19 -8.23 7.97 2.08
C PRO A 19 -6.90 7.29 2.43
N VAL A 20 -6.53 7.33 3.72
CA VAL A 20 -5.23 6.83 4.22
C VAL A 20 -5.08 5.32 4.12
N TYR A 21 -6.17 4.61 3.86
CA TYR A 21 -6.21 3.16 3.82
C TYR A 21 -6.97 2.68 2.57
N GLY A 22 -6.25 1.97 1.69
CA GLY A 22 -6.75 1.52 0.40
C GLY A 22 -6.80 0.01 0.28
N PHE A 23 -7.62 -0.47 -0.64
CA PHE A 23 -7.75 -1.89 -0.99
C PHE A 23 -6.95 -2.19 -2.26
N GLY A 24 -5.96 -3.08 -2.16
CA GLY A 24 -5.16 -3.51 -3.30
C GLY A 24 -5.81 -4.66 -4.09
N THR A 25 -5.87 -4.54 -5.42
CA THR A 25 -6.57 -5.52 -6.28
C THR A 25 -5.68 -6.56 -6.96
N TYR A 26 -4.35 -6.49 -6.81
CA TYR A 26 -3.43 -7.43 -7.46
C TYR A 26 -3.72 -8.89 -7.08
N ALA A 27 -3.96 -9.72 -8.09
CA ALA A 27 -4.14 -11.16 -7.96
C ALA A 27 -3.05 -11.89 -8.77
N PRO A 28 -2.31 -12.85 -8.17
CA PRO A 28 -1.50 -13.77 -8.96
C PRO A 28 -2.36 -14.54 -9.96
N GLU A 29 -1.81 -14.85 -11.14
CA GLU A 29 -2.53 -15.48 -12.26
C GLU A 29 -3.26 -16.78 -11.89
N LYS A 30 -2.72 -17.54 -10.94
CA LYS A 30 -3.35 -18.77 -10.42
C LYS A 30 -4.73 -18.58 -9.78
N PHE A 31 -5.13 -17.34 -9.47
CA PHE A 31 -6.42 -17.04 -8.88
C PHE A 31 -7.47 -16.67 -9.94
N PRO A 32 -8.76 -16.98 -9.71
CA PRO A 32 -9.83 -16.62 -10.63
C PRO A 32 -9.88 -15.11 -10.93
N LYS A 33 -10.07 -14.74 -12.21
CA LYS A 33 -10.12 -13.33 -12.64
C LYS A 33 -11.22 -12.50 -11.96
N ASN A 34 -12.34 -13.13 -11.59
CA ASN A 34 -13.44 -12.45 -10.90
C ASN A 34 -13.15 -12.16 -9.42
N LEU A 35 -12.09 -12.75 -8.84
CA LEU A 35 -11.78 -12.65 -7.42
C LEU A 35 -11.48 -11.21 -6.98
N ALA A 36 -10.78 -10.45 -7.84
CA ALA A 36 -10.52 -9.03 -7.59
C ALA A 36 -11.83 -8.23 -7.55
N LYS A 37 -12.75 -8.50 -8.48
CA LYS A 37 -14.07 -7.84 -8.53
C LYS A 37 -14.90 -8.11 -7.29
N GLU A 38 -15.00 -9.37 -6.88
CA GLU A 38 -15.75 -9.74 -5.67
C GLU A 38 -15.09 -9.19 -4.39
N GLY A 39 -13.75 -9.23 -4.31
CA GLY A 39 -13.01 -8.60 -3.22
C GLY A 39 -13.26 -7.10 -3.12
N THR A 40 -13.29 -6.39 -4.25
CA THR A 40 -13.59 -4.95 -4.29
C THR A 40 -15.00 -4.63 -3.80
N LYS A 41 -16.01 -5.43 -4.17
CA LYS A 41 -17.38 -5.24 -3.66
C LYS A 41 -17.41 -5.35 -2.13
N VAL A 42 -16.83 -6.41 -1.59
CA VAL A 42 -16.75 -6.60 -0.14
C VAL A 42 -15.98 -5.46 0.52
N ALA A 43 -14.88 -4.99 -0.08
CA ALA A 43 -14.12 -3.86 0.44
C ALA A 43 -14.99 -2.59 0.53
N ILE A 44 -15.75 -2.28 -0.50
CA ILE A 44 -16.67 -1.13 -0.51
C ILE A 44 -17.74 -1.28 0.58
N GLU A 45 -18.35 -2.46 0.69
CA GLU A 45 -19.39 -2.78 1.70
C GLU A 45 -18.88 -2.60 3.12
N VAL A 46 -17.64 -3.03 3.41
CA VAL A 46 -17.06 -2.88 4.75
C VAL A 46 -16.43 -1.51 4.99
N GLY A 47 -16.47 -0.59 4.03
CA GLY A 47 -16.12 0.82 4.24
C GLY A 47 -14.82 1.32 3.60
N TYR A 48 -14.12 0.53 2.77
CA TYR A 48 -13.01 1.07 1.99
C TYR A 48 -13.51 2.09 0.97
N ARG A 49 -12.77 3.19 0.80
CA ARG A 49 -13.09 4.27 -0.17
C ARG A 49 -11.92 4.63 -1.09
N HIS A 50 -10.83 3.89 -1.00
CA HIS A 50 -9.67 3.98 -1.89
C HIS A 50 -9.43 2.57 -2.45
N ILE A 51 -9.51 2.41 -3.76
CA ILE A 51 -9.26 1.14 -4.46
C ILE A 51 -8.03 1.31 -5.35
N ASP A 52 -6.99 0.53 -5.06
CA ASP A 52 -5.77 0.51 -5.86
C ASP A 52 -5.86 -0.56 -6.94
N CYS A 53 -5.66 -0.14 -8.19
CA CYS A 53 -5.61 -1.02 -9.35
C CYS A 53 -4.50 -0.60 -10.31
N ALA A 54 -4.10 -1.52 -11.18
CA ALA A 54 -3.16 -1.20 -12.25
C ALA A 54 -3.51 -1.98 -13.51
N TYR A 55 -3.30 -1.32 -14.66
CA TYR A 55 -3.53 -1.91 -15.98
C TYR A 55 -2.77 -3.22 -16.21
N ILE A 56 -1.58 -3.34 -15.60
CA ILE A 56 -0.70 -4.51 -15.73
C ILE A 56 -1.12 -5.70 -14.86
N TYR A 57 -2.05 -5.56 -13.92
CA TYR A 57 -2.35 -6.66 -12.99
C TYR A 57 -2.99 -7.89 -13.65
N ASP A 58 -3.64 -7.73 -14.80
CA ASP A 58 -4.18 -8.84 -15.61
C ASP A 58 -3.37 -9.09 -16.89
N ARG A 59 -2.14 -8.57 -16.98
CA ARG A 59 -1.32 -8.60 -18.20
C ARG A 59 0.17 -8.80 -17.88
N GLU A 60 0.81 -9.79 -18.50
CA GLU A 60 2.24 -10.08 -18.35
C GLU A 60 3.16 -9.15 -19.17
N LEU A 61 2.75 -7.90 -19.43
CA LEU A 61 3.53 -6.99 -20.27
C LEU A 61 4.25 -5.93 -19.43
N PRO A 62 5.53 -5.62 -19.73
CA PRO A 62 6.21 -4.47 -19.17
C PRO A 62 5.42 -3.18 -19.41
N SER A 63 5.55 -2.20 -18.51
CA SER A 63 5.03 -0.85 -18.77
C SER A 63 5.71 -0.27 -20.01
N THR A 64 5.01 -0.29 -21.15
CA THR A 64 5.49 0.22 -22.45
C THR A 64 4.90 1.59 -22.80
N PHE A 65 4.23 2.21 -21.83
CA PHE A 65 3.49 3.47 -21.98
C PHE A 65 4.24 4.68 -21.39
N HIS A 66 5.53 4.56 -21.08
CA HIS A 66 6.36 5.69 -20.63
C HIS A 66 6.59 6.78 -21.69
N PRO A 67 6.66 6.48 -23.01
CA PRO A 67 6.77 7.53 -24.02
C PRO A 67 5.59 8.52 -23.93
N PRO A 68 5.82 9.84 -23.96
CA PRO A 68 4.78 10.85 -23.73
C PRO A 68 3.52 10.68 -24.59
N GLU A 69 3.69 10.29 -25.85
CA GLU A 69 2.61 10.05 -26.81
C GLU A 69 1.72 8.85 -26.46
N ARG A 70 2.19 7.96 -25.58
CA ARG A 70 1.49 6.74 -25.16
C ARG A 70 0.78 6.87 -23.82
N VAL A 71 1.10 7.90 -23.02
CA VAL A 71 0.54 8.09 -21.67
C VAL A 71 -0.98 8.25 -21.73
N ARG A 72 -1.47 9.15 -22.59
CA ARG A 72 -2.92 9.38 -22.76
C ARG A 72 -3.65 8.13 -23.22
N LEU A 73 -3.05 7.38 -24.15
CA LEU A 73 -3.61 6.12 -24.64
C LEU A 73 -3.75 5.08 -23.51
N ALA A 74 -2.77 5.00 -22.60
CA ALA A 74 -2.83 4.09 -21.46
C ALA A 74 -3.97 4.44 -20.49
N LEU A 75 -4.15 5.74 -20.22
CA LEU A 75 -5.23 6.25 -19.38
C LEU A 75 -6.60 5.96 -20.03
N GLU A 76 -6.80 6.37 -21.28
CA GLU A 76 -8.07 6.17 -22.00
C GLU A 76 -8.46 4.70 -22.11
N LYS A 77 -7.48 3.82 -22.34
CA LYS A 77 -7.71 2.38 -22.35
C LYS A 77 -8.16 1.85 -20.99
N SER A 78 -7.54 2.32 -19.92
CA SER A 78 -7.88 1.90 -18.57
C SER A 78 -9.25 2.44 -18.14
N LEU A 79 -9.59 3.69 -18.47
CA LEU A 79 -10.92 4.27 -18.27
C LEU A 79 -12.01 3.48 -19.00
N LYS A 80 -11.74 3.09 -20.26
CA LYS A 80 -12.65 2.24 -21.03
C LYS A 80 -12.86 0.86 -20.41
N ASP A 81 -11.77 0.20 -20.00
CA ASP A 81 -11.83 -1.12 -19.37
C ASP A 81 -12.60 -1.05 -18.01
N LEU A 82 -12.44 0.05 -17.26
CA LEU A 82 -13.13 0.29 -15.99
C LEU A 82 -14.56 0.84 -16.14
N GLN A 83 -14.91 1.34 -17.32
CA GLN A 83 -16.17 2.06 -17.58
C GLN A 83 -16.35 3.28 -16.68
N LEU A 84 -15.29 4.08 -16.54
CA LEU A 84 -15.26 5.31 -15.76
C LEU A 84 -14.89 6.50 -16.64
N ASP A 85 -15.39 7.68 -16.26
CA ASP A 85 -15.07 8.94 -16.96
C ASP A 85 -13.72 9.53 -16.52
N TYR A 86 -13.29 9.24 -15.29
CA TYR A 86 -12.03 9.73 -14.71
C TYR A 86 -11.45 8.75 -13.69
N MET A 87 -10.20 8.99 -13.30
CA MET A 87 -9.51 8.33 -12.17
C MET A 87 -9.14 9.40 -11.14
N ASP A 88 -9.34 9.13 -9.86
CA ASP A 88 -8.95 10.03 -8.78
C ASP A 88 -7.43 10.24 -8.72
N LEU A 89 -6.66 9.22 -9.11
CA LEU A 89 -5.21 9.28 -9.18
C LEU A 89 -4.69 8.35 -10.30
N PHE A 90 -3.81 8.87 -11.15
CA PHE A 90 -3.15 8.08 -12.19
C PHE A 90 -1.63 8.20 -12.04
N HIS A 91 -0.96 7.08 -11.76
CA HIS A 91 0.48 7.04 -11.57
C HIS A 91 1.09 5.77 -12.15
N SER A 92 2.38 5.83 -12.46
CA SER A 92 3.17 4.63 -12.75
C SER A 92 3.29 3.74 -11.51
N PHE A 93 3.53 2.44 -11.71
CA PHE A 93 3.74 1.47 -10.63
C PHE A 93 4.80 1.93 -9.60
N THR A 94 5.77 2.74 -10.05
CA THR A 94 6.91 3.22 -9.26
C THR A 94 6.58 4.27 -8.19
N PHE A 95 5.39 4.86 -8.19
CA PHE A 95 5.00 5.86 -7.19
C PHE A 95 4.61 5.27 -5.83
N ARG A 96 4.50 3.94 -5.75
CA ARG A 96 4.27 3.21 -4.51
C ARG A 96 5.50 2.42 -4.18
N VAL A 97 5.90 2.45 -2.92
CA VAL A 97 7.11 1.78 -2.46
C VAL A 97 6.79 0.67 -1.48
N GLU A 98 7.65 -0.34 -1.47
CA GLU A 98 7.62 -1.35 -0.43
C GLU A 98 7.89 -0.64 0.91
N CYS A 99 6.95 -0.76 1.85
CA CYS A 99 7.09 -0.15 3.16
C CYS A 99 6.42 -1.05 4.20
N HIS A 100 7.20 -1.48 5.18
CA HIS A 100 6.77 -2.30 6.31
C HIS A 100 7.81 -2.21 7.43
N ILE A 101 7.56 -2.85 8.57
CA ILE A 101 8.41 -2.73 9.77
C ILE A 101 9.90 -3.03 9.48
N TYR A 102 10.23 -4.06 8.71
CA TYR A 102 11.64 -4.39 8.37
C TYR A 102 12.28 -3.51 7.27
N LEU A 103 11.48 -2.72 6.56
CA LEU A 103 11.91 -1.76 5.53
C LEU A 103 11.02 -0.53 5.68
N ASN A 104 11.29 0.24 6.72
CA ASN A 104 10.38 1.30 7.17
C ASN A 104 10.50 2.59 6.34
N GLN A 105 11.40 2.62 5.36
CA GLN A 105 11.60 3.74 4.42
C GLN A 105 11.85 5.09 5.12
N SER A 106 12.51 5.12 6.28
CA SER A 106 12.61 6.35 7.09
C SER A 106 13.17 7.56 6.31
N LYS A 107 14.29 7.39 5.58
CA LYS A 107 14.91 8.46 4.79
C LYS A 107 14.01 8.95 3.65
N LEU A 108 13.47 8.02 2.87
CA LEU A 108 12.56 8.35 1.78
C LEU A 108 11.27 9.02 2.29
N LEU A 109 10.72 8.53 3.40
CA LEU A 109 9.54 9.11 4.03
C LEU A 109 9.79 10.53 4.52
N GLU A 110 10.93 10.80 5.16
CA GLU A 110 11.34 12.14 5.57
C GLU A 110 11.51 13.07 4.38
N PHE A 111 12.16 12.60 3.31
CA PHE A 111 12.28 13.36 2.07
C PHE A 111 10.91 13.70 1.47
N CYS A 112 10.02 12.70 1.34
CA CYS A 112 8.67 12.91 0.83
C CYS A 112 7.90 13.94 1.68
N LYS A 113 7.95 13.82 3.00
CA LYS A 113 7.34 14.80 3.93
C LYS A 113 7.89 16.21 3.73
N SER A 114 9.20 16.36 3.52
CA SER A 114 9.83 17.67 3.27
C SER A 114 9.41 18.34 1.95
N LYS A 115 8.73 17.60 1.07
CA LYS A 115 8.26 18.03 -0.25
C LYS A 115 6.73 18.00 -0.38
N ASP A 116 6.01 17.80 0.72
CA ASP A 116 4.55 17.61 0.73
C ASP A 116 4.09 16.46 -0.19
N ILE A 117 4.93 15.43 -0.33
CA ILE A 117 4.63 14.19 -1.07
C ILE A 117 4.14 13.16 -0.07
N VAL A 118 2.95 12.60 -0.32
CA VAL A 118 2.40 11.52 0.49
C VAL A 118 2.96 10.18 0.02
N LEU A 119 3.59 9.43 0.92
CA LEU A 119 4.12 8.11 0.62
C LEU A 119 3.00 7.07 0.66
N VAL A 120 2.81 6.34 -0.44
CA VAL A 120 1.92 5.18 -0.50
C VAL A 120 2.76 3.91 -0.36
N GLY A 121 2.61 3.24 0.79
CA GLY A 121 3.28 2.00 1.13
C GLY A 121 2.42 0.79 0.77
N TYR A 122 2.98 -0.13 -0.02
CA TYR A 122 2.43 -1.47 -0.10
C TYR A 122 3.15 -2.39 0.88
N ASN A 123 2.36 -3.14 1.64
CA ASN A 123 2.88 -4.15 2.56
C ASN A 123 2.64 -5.53 1.95
N GLN A 124 3.72 -6.24 1.60
CA GLN A 124 3.62 -7.66 1.35
C GLN A 124 3.54 -8.37 2.69
N ASN A 125 2.40 -9.02 2.97
CA ASN A 125 2.23 -9.92 4.11
C ASN A 125 3.20 -11.11 3.98
N SER A 126 4.46 -10.90 4.36
CA SER A 126 5.50 -11.90 4.40
C SER A 126 5.37 -12.71 5.69
N PRO A 127 5.33 -14.05 5.64
CA PRO A 127 5.34 -14.89 6.84
C PRO A 127 6.46 -14.51 7.81
N VAL A 128 7.64 -14.18 7.29
CA VAL A 128 8.83 -13.82 8.10
C VAL A 128 8.60 -12.57 8.96
N LEU A 129 7.86 -11.58 8.45
CA LEU A 129 7.50 -10.41 9.24
C LEU A 129 6.38 -10.71 10.23
N LEU A 130 5.33 -11.41 9.77
CA LEU A 130 4.15 -11.70 10.60
C LEU A 130 4.43 -12.70 11.73
N GLU A 131 5.53 -13.44 11.66
CA GLU A 131 6.04 -14.34 12.69
C GLU A 131 7.06 -13.70 13.64
N ASP A 132 7.40 -12.41 13.46
CA ASP A 132 8.33 -11.71 14.36
C ASP A 132 7.80 -11.74 15.81
N PRO A 133 8.60 -12.19 16.80
CA PRO A 133 8.14 -12.37 18.17
C PRO A 133 7.76 -11.05 18.86
N ILE A 134 8.42 -9.95 18.50
CA ILE A 134 8.15 -8.62 19.07
C ILE A 134 6.83 -8.09 18.50
N LEU A 135 6.63 -8.21 17.18
CA LEU A 135 5.35 -7.87 16.54
C LEU A 135 4.19 -8.69 17.12
N ASN A 136 4.39 -10.01 17.29
CA ASN A 136 3.37 -10.89 17.87
C ASN A 136 3.07 -10.56 19.33
N SER A 137 4.09 -10.18 20.12
CA SER A 137 3.90 -9.75 21.51
C SER A 137 3.01 -8.50 21.60
N ILE A 138 3.28 -7.50 20.76
CA ILE A 138 2.46 -6.27 20.68
C ILE A 138 1.05 -6.59 20.20
N ALA A 139 0.90 -7.43 19.17
CA ALA A 139 -0.40 -7.87 18.66
C ALA A 139 -1.23 -8.56 19.75
N LYS A 140 -0.62 -9.45 20.53
CA LYS A 140 -1.26 -10.13 21.66
C LYS A 140 -1.68 -9.15 22.76
N LYS A 141 -0.80 -8.20 23.14
CA LYS A 141 -1.10 -7.12 24.10
C LYS A 141 -2.32 -6.31 23.67
N LEU A 142 -2.49 -6.05 22.38
CA LEU A 142 -3.57 -5.22 21.83
C LEU A 142 -4.83 -6.01 21.44
N HIS A 143 -4.83 -7.33 21.59
CA HIS A 143 -5.89 -8.21 21.08
C HIS A 143 -6.16 -8.00 19.57
N ARG A 144 -5.07 -7.92 18.79
CA ARG A 144 -5.07 -7.72 17.34
C ARG A 144 -4.17 -8.74 16.66
N THR A 145 -4.20 -8.79 15.33
CA THR A 145 -3.28 -9.62 14.55
C THR A 145 -1.97 -8.88 14.26
N PRO A 146 -0.85 -9.61 14.02
CA PRO A 146 0.41 -9.01 13.58
C PRO A 146 0.25 -8.13 12.33
N ALA A 147 -0.61 -8.53 11.39
CA ALA A 147 -0.90 -7.77 10.19
C ALA A 147 -1.58 -6.43 10.52
N GLN A 148 -2.57 -6.42 11.40
CA GLN A 148 -3.23 -5.19 11.85
C GLN A 148 -2.24 -4.23 12.51
N VAL A 149 -1.37 -4.73 13.39
CA VAL A 149 -0.33 -3.92 14.05
C VAL A 149 0.65 -3.34 13.03
N ALA A 150 1.12 -4.14 12.07
CA ALA A 150 2.02 -3.68 11.02
C ALA A 150 1.39 -2.57 10.15
N MET A 151 0.10 -2.70 9.81
CA MET A 151 -0.62 -1.70 9.04
C MET A 151 -0.89 -0.43 9.87
N ARG A 152 -1.25 -0.57 11.15
CA ARG A 152 -1.44 0.59 12.05
C ARG A 152 -0.14 1.36 12.27
N TYR A 153 0.99 0.67 12.38
CA TYR A 153 2.31 1.29 12.47
C TYR A 153 2.60 2.24 11.30
N LEU A 154 2.33 1.80 10.07
CA LEU A 154 2.52 2.63 8.87
C LEU A 154 1.56 3.83 8.86
N LEU A 155 0.29 3.62 9.20
CA LEU A 155 -0.69 4.70 9.31
C LEU A 155 -0.25 5.77 10.31
N ASN A 156 0.21 5.37 11.50
CA ASN A 156 0.73 6.28 12.53
C ASN A 156 1.95 7.08 12.08
N ARG A 157 2.75 6.54 11.14
CA ARG A 157 3.91 7.26 10.55
C ARG A 157 3.51 8.20 9.40
N GLY A 158 2.24 8.24 9.05
CA GLY A 158 1.69 9.06 7.98
C GLY A 158 1.89 8.46 6.59
N VAL A 159 1.97 7.14 6.49
CA VAL A 159 2.03 6.40 5.23
C VAL A 159 0.63 5.95 4.85
N ILE A 160 0.23 6.15 3.58
CA ILE A 160 -0.98 5.53 3.05
C ILE A 160 -0.72 4.04 2.88
N VAL A 161 -1.60 3.20 3.44
CA VAL A 161 -1.42 1.74 3.42
C VAL A 161 -2.38 1.10 2.44
N LEU A 162 -1.85 0.23 1.58
CA LEU A 162 -2.66 -0.63 0.72
C LEU A 162 -2.76 -2.03 1.31
N ALA A 163 -3.95 -2.41 1.75
CA ALA A 163 -4.24 -3.75 2.25
C ALA A 163 -4.85 -4.59 1.13
N LYS A 164 -4.22 -5.74 0.83
CA LYS A 164 -4.72 -6.67 -0.18
C LYS A 164 -5.19 -7.96 0.47
N SER A 165 -6.42 -8.37 0.15
CA SER A 165 -6.99 -9.66 0.56
C SER A 165 -8.11 -10.07 -0.40
N PHE A 166 -8.32 -11.38 -0.56
CA PHE A 166 -9.46 -11.91 -1.30
C PHE A 166 -10.40 -12.75 -0.44
N THR A 167 -10.14 -12.81 0.86
CA THR A 167 -10.99 -13.52 1.82
C THR A 167 -11.87 -12.49 2.51
N PRO A 168 -13.21 -12.56 2.40
CA PRO A 168 -14.12 -11.57 3.00
C PRO A 168 -13.88 -11.31 4.48
N ALA A 169 -13.62 -12.38 5.25
CA ALA A 169 -13.27 -12.28 6.67
C ALA A 169 -12.03 -11.41 6.92
N ARG A 170 -10.96 -11.60 6.13
CA ARG A 170 -9.73 -10.80 6.24
C ARG A 170 -9.92 -9.38 5.73
N ILE A 171 -10.76 -9.15 4.70
CA ILE A 171 -11.07 -7.79 4.23
C ILE A 171 -11.74 -6.99 5.36
N LYS A 172 -12.70 -7.61 6.05
CA LYS A 172 -13.38 -7.05 7.23
C LYS A 172 -12.44 -6.89 8.42
N GLU A 173 -11.55 -7.84 8.68
CA GLU A 173 -10.54 -7.74 9.75
C GLU A 173 -9.54 -6.61 9.49
N ASN A 174 -9.07 -6.46 8.25
CA ASN A 174 -8.05 -5.47 7.88
C ASN A 174 -8.52 -4.03 8.07
N ILE A 175 -9.82 -3.72 7.99
CA ILE A 175 -10.30 -2.35 8.19
C ILE A 175 -10.37 -1.95 9.67
N GLN A 176 -10.29 -2.93 10.59
CA GLN A 176 -10.30 -2.69 12.04
C GLN A 176 -8.98 -2.11 12.57
N VAL A 177 -8.06 -1.70 11.68
CA VAL A 177 -6.83 -0.98 12.03
C VAL A 177 -7.10 0.38 12.69
N PHE A 178 -8.30 0.92 12.52
CA PHE A 178 -8.74 2.15 13.17
C PHE A 178 -9.29 1.93 14.59
N ASP A 179 -9.59 0.67 14.98
CA ASP A 179 -10.24 0.34 16.25
C ASP A 179 -9.25 0.18 17.42
N PHE A 180 -8.00 0.63 17.25
CA PHE A 180 -6.97 0.60 18.29
C PHE A 180 -5.86 1.61 18.02
N HIS A 181 -5.01 1.85 19.02
CA HIS A 181 -3.87 2.76 18.93
C HIS A 181 -2.60 2.05 19.37
N LEU A 182 -1.48 2.42 18.76
CA LEU A 182 -0.15 2.07 19.21
C LEU A 182 0.34 3.18 20.14
N SER A 183 0.87 2.81 21.30
CA SER A 183 1.54 3.79 22.17
C SER A 183 2.86 4.24 21.57
N ASP A 184 3.39 5.38 22.03
CA ASP A 184 4.71 5.86 21.59
C ASP A 184 5.82 4.84 21.84
N ASP A 185 5.70 4.05 22.91
CA ASP A 185 6.68 2.99 23.21
C ASP A 185 6.50 1.79 22.27
N ASP A 186 5.26 1.41 21.92
CA ASP A 186 5.05 0.39 20.88
C ASP A 186 5.62 0.87 19.54
N MET A 187 5.43 2.15 19.19
CA MET A 187 6.00 2.74 17.97
C MET A 187 7.53 2.70 17.96
N LYS A 188 8.19 3.09 19.05
CA LYS A 188 9.67 3.04 19.17
C LYS A 188 10.20 1.61 19.05
N VAL A 189 9.52 0.64 19.68
CA VAL A 189 9.88 -0.78 19.60
C VAL A 189 9.79 -1.27 18.15
N LEU A 190 8.70 -0.94 17.46
CA LEU A 190 8.50 -1.31 16.05
C LEU A 190 9.49 -0.61 15.11
N ASP A 191 9.84 0.66 15.35
CA ASP A 191 10.88 1.37 14.60
C ASP A 191 12.25 0.68 14.73
N GLY A 192 12.57 0.15 15.92
CA GLY A 192 13.78 -0.61 16.20
C GLY A 192 13.90 -1.95 15.46
N LEU A 193 12.81 -2.44 14.86
CA LEU A 193 12.82 -3.67 14.07
C LEU A 193 13.26 -3.46 12.62
N ASN A 194 13.52 -2.23 12.18
CA ASN A 194 13.97 -1.96 10.81
C ASN A 194 15.29 -2.69 10.51
N LYS A 195 15.32 -3.43 9.40
CA LYS A 195 16.48 -4.23 8.96
C LYS A 195 17.01 -3.80 7.59
N ASN A 196 16.39 -2.78 6.96
CA ASN A 196 16.58 -2.46 5.54
C ASN A 196 16.36 -3.68 4.63
N LEU A 197 15.46 -4.58 5.03
CA LEU A 197 15.22 -5.83 4.33
C LEU A 197 14.10 -5.66 3.30
N ARG A 198 14.49 -5.57 2.02
CA ARG A 198 13.58 -5.52 0.87
C ARG A 198 13.21 -6.93 0.41
N TYR A 199 11.92 -7.24 0.38
CA TYR A 199 11.36 -8.46 -0.18
C TYR A 199 11.19 -8.39 -1.70
N PHE A 200 10.92 -7.21 -2.27
CA PHE A 200 10.71 -7.03 -3.69
C PHE A 200 11.87 -6.30 -4.35
N SER A 201 12.93 -7.04 -4.69
CA SER A 201 14.19 -6.48 -5.22
C SER A 201 14.22 -6.21 -6.72
N ILE A 202 13.29 -6.76 -7.51
CA ILE A 202 13.25 -6.67 -9.00
C ILE A 202 14.63 -6.84 -9.68
N ASP A 203 15.49 -7.73 -9.15
CA ASP A 203 16.89 -7.88 -9.56
C ASP A 203 17.10 -8.09 -11.06
N ARG A 204 16.11 -8.64 -11.75
CA ARG A 204 16.10 -8.80 -13.22
C ARG A 204 16.26 -7.48 -14.00
N LEU A 205 16.01 -6.33 -13.36
CA LEU A 205 16.11 -4.99 -13.95
C LEU A 205 17.30 -4.18 -13.40
N LYS A 206 18.19 -4.79 -12.60
CA LYS A 206 19.27 -4.08 -11.91
C LYS A 206 20.19 -3.30 -12.86
N ASP A 207 20.40 -3.78 -14.07
CA ASP A 207 21.30 -3.15 -15.05
C ASP A 207 20.63 -2.00 -15.82
N HIS A 208 19.33 -1.74 -15.56
CA HIS A 208 18.63 -0.63 -16.17
C HIS A 208 19.16 0.71 -15.64
N PRO A 209 19.42 1.73 -16.49
CA PRO A 209 19.99 3.01 -16.05
C PRO A 209 19.18 3.74 -14.96
N ASN A 210 17.86 3.53 -14.95
CA ASN A 210 16.94 4.10 -13.96
C ASN A 210 16.48 3.06 -12.92
N PHE A 211 17.31 2.07 -12.59
CA PHE A 211 16.97 1.09 -11.55
C PHE A 211 16.90 1.79 -10.19
N PRO A 212 15.76 1.72 -9.47
CA PRO A 212 15.49 2.62 -8.35
C PRO A 212 16.16 2.23 -7.03
N PHE A 213 16.88 1.09 -6.97
CA PHE A 213 17.37 0.54 -5.69
C PHE A 213 18.90 0.46 -5.60
N HIS A 214 19.63 1.14 -6.50
CA HIS A 214 21.09 1.31 -6.36
C HIS A 214 21.44 2.36 -5.33
N ASP A 215 20.65 3.44 -5.29
CA ASP A 215 20.82 4.51 -4.33
C ASP A 215 20.34 4.09 -2.94
N GLU A 216 20.74 4.86 -1.93
CA GLU A 216 20.41 4.55 -0.54
C GLU A 216 18.91 4.58 -0.25
N TYR A 217 18.15 5.50 -0.87
CA TYR A 217 16.71 5.69 -0.68
C TYR A 217 16.04 6.41 -1.85
#